data_AF-A0A7K7DQE5-F1
#
_entry.id   AF-A0A7K7DQE5-F1
#
_cell.length_a   1.000
_cell.length_b   1.000
_cell.length_c   1.000
_cell.angle_alpha   90.00
_cell.angle_beta   90.00
_cell.angle_gamma   90.00
#
_symmetry.space_group_name_H-M   'P 1'
#
loop_
_entity.id
_entity.type
_entity.pdbx_description
1 polymer ?
#
loop_
_entity_poly.entity_id
_entity_poly.type
_entity_poly.pdbx_seq_one_letter_code
_entity_poly.pdbx_strand_id
1 'polypeptide(L)'
;PALAVLAARGRLVTAARQRALAEGGRLCASDLHLLLNLLGGGAGAGAGEVWTPVCLPRFNPDGYFYAYAARLGEEEEEGVTLILLSTEREGFYAAAACRRQLEDTLRAQGWLAELAAAVRGGAGYGPSRPGAPELRHFLYKPLEGPEEMQQLPQFTSPELEEPYTSEEEQHRLFDLYHYLHSRVHSPHRPLRLLYHVAEKETLLAWVTSKFELYSCFSPLVTKAGAIAVLTKLLRWLKKEEDWLFIRYPAPF
;
A
#
# COMPACT_ATOMS: atom_id res chain seq x y z
N PRO A 1 2.45 16.89 15.34
CA PRO A 1 1.57 16.47 14.23
C PRO A 1 0.77 15.25 14.66
N ALA A 2 -0.47 15.14 14.19
CA ALA A 2 -1.44 14.10 14.53
C ALA A 2 -1.14 12.75 13.83
N LEU A 3 -0.65 12.83 12.59
CA LEU A 3 -0.28 11.72 11.73
C LEU A 3 0.96 12.13 10.94
N ALA A 4 1.90 11.21 10.78
CA ALA A 4 3.01 11.31 9.84
C ALA A 4 2.97 10.12 8.89
N VAL A 5 3.13 10.39 7.61
CA VAL A 5 3.17 9.39 6.54
C VAL A 5 4.42 9.64 5.73
N LEU A 6 5.22 8.59 5.57
CA LEU A 6 6.38 8.57 4.68
C LEU A 6 6.03 7.71 3.47
N ALA A 7 6.14 8.27 2.27
CA ALA A 7 5.77 7.60 1.04
C ALA A 7 6.83 7.77 -0.05
N ALA A 8 6.91 6.84 -0.98
CA ALA A 8 7.79 6.95 -2.15
C ALA A 8 7.08 6.41 -3.39
N ARG A 9 7.09 7.19 -4.49
CA ARG A 9 6.36 6.86 -5.75
C ARG A 9 4.92 6.39 -5.51
N GLY A 10 4.18 7.07 -4.63
CA GLY A 10 2.79 6.72 -4.29
C GLY A 10 2.62 5.44 -3.46
N ARG A 11 3.70 4.84 -2.95
CA ARG A 11 3.66 3.70 -2.03
C ARG A 11 3.99 4.14 -0.61
N LEU A 12 3.29 3.58 0.37
CA LEU A 12 3.54 3.84 1.79
C LEU A 12 4.82 3.12 2.23
N VAL A 13 5.76 3.86 2.83
CA VAL A 13 6.98 3.32 3.45
C VAL A 13 6.73 3.05 4.94
N THR A 14 6.23 4.07 5.65
CA THR A 14 5.84 3.94 7.05
C THR A 14 4.82 5.02 7.42
N ALA A 15 4.12 4.80 8.52
CA ALA A 15 3.29 5.82 9.14
C ALA A 15 3.46 5.80 10.64
N ALA A 16 3.33 6.96 11.26
CA ALA A 16 3.34 7.12 12.71
C ALA A 16 2.15 8.00 13.11
N ARG A 17 1.50 7.67 14.22
CA ARG A 17 0.24 8.31 14.64
C ARG A 17 0.26 8.60 16.14
N GLN A 18 -0.26 9.76 16.52
CA GLN A 18 -0.50 10.06 17.93
C GLN A 18 -1.64 9.20 18.48
N ARG A 19 -1.42 8.62 19.68
CA ARG A 19 -2.40 7.74 20.36
C ARG A 19 -3.77 8.38 20.55
N ALA A 20 -3.84 9.68 20.83
CA ALA A 20 -5.10 10.39 21.01
C ALA A 20 -5.98 10.38 19.73
N LEU A 21 -5.36 10.37 18.55
CA LEU A 21 -6.11 10.16 17.32
C LEU A 21 -6.41 8.69 17.05
N ALA A 22 -5.64 7.73 17.59
CA ALA A 22 -5.87 6.29 17.36
C ALA A 22 -7.29 5.83 17.75
N GLU A 23 -7.91 6.51 18.71
CA GLU A 23 -9.30 6.31 19.11
C GLU A 23 -10.32 6.78 18.04
N GLY A 24 -9.93 7.70 17.16
CA GLY A 24 -10.77 8.33 16.12
C GLY A 24 -10.96 7.53 14.83
N GLY A 25 -10.51 6.28 14.75
CA GLY A 25 -10.83 5.37 13.64
C GLY A 25 -9.67 5.05 12.67
N ARG A 26 -9.93 4.16 11.71
CA ARG A 26 -8.93 3.65 10.75
C ARG A 26 -8.68 4.64 9.62
N LEU A 27 -7.43 4.87 9.21
CA LEU A 27 -7.16 5.58 7.95
C LEU A 27 -7.58 4.68 6.79
N CYS A 28 -8.61 5.07 6.04
CA CYS A 28 -9.11 4.22 4.97
C CYS A 28 -8.27 4.37 3.69
N ALA A 29 -8.44 3.44 2.74
CA ALA A 29 -7.71 3.47 1.47
C ALA A 29 -7.99 4.76 0.68
N SER A 30 -9.23 5.25 0.70
CA SER A 30 -9.63 6.48 0.00
C SER A 30 -8.94 7.72 0.58
N ASP A 31 -8.89 7.84 1.90
CA ASP A 31 -8.23 8.98 2.59
C ASP A 31 -6.72 8.95 2.37
N LEU A 32 -6.10 7.77 2.43
CA LEU A 32 -4.67 7.62 2.11
C LEU A 32 -4.38 7.97 0.64
N HIS A 33 -5.24 7.54 -0.29
CA HIS A 33 -5.12 7.87 -1.71
C HIS A 33 -5.25 9.37 -1.96
N LEU A 34 -6.15 10.07 -1.24
CA LEU A 34 -6.23 11.53 -1.28
C LEU A 34 -4.91 12.17 -0.83
N LEU A 35 -4.35 11.72 0.30
CA LEU A 35 -3.07 12.23 0.81
C LEU A 35 -1.94 12.00 -0.20
N LEU A 36 -1.81 10.78 -0.73
CA LEU A 36 -0.71 10.42 -1.63
C LEU A 36 -0.80 11.14 -2.98
N ASN A 37 -2.00 11.30 -3.56
CA ASN A 37 -2.14 11.93 -4.87
C ASN A 37 -2.15 13.46 -4.80
N LEU A 38 -2.88 14.03 -3.83
CA LEU A 38 -2.97 15.49 -3.68
C LEU A 38 -1.61 16.09 -3.33
N LEU A 39 -0.85 15.40 -2.49
CA LEU A 39 0.37 15.94 -1.90
C LEU A 39 1.64 15.34 -2.52
N GLY A 40 1.58 14.11 -3.04
CA GLY A 40 2.71 13.48 -3.74
C GLY A 40 2.88 13.98 -5.18
N GLY A 41 1.79 14.38 -5.85
CA GLY A 41 1.85 15.02 -7.17
C GLY A 41 1.94 16.55 -7.13
N GLY A 42 1.57 17.15 -6.00
CA GLY A 42 1.34 18.59 -5.83
C GLY A 42 2.43 19.35 -5.08
N ALA A 43 3.61 18.77 -4.81
CA ALA A 43 4.80 19.55 -4.44
C ALA A 43 5.19 20.42 -5.65
N GLY A 44 4.44 21.51 -5.81
CA GLY A 44 4.45 22.38 -6.96
C GLY A 44 5.82 23.00 -7.14
N ALA A 45 6.24 23.01 -8.40
CA ALA A 45 7.31 23.81 -8.97
C ALA A 45 7.66 25.04 -8.11
N GLY A 46 8.73 24.94 -7.31
CA GLY A 46 9.46 26.10 -6.78
C GLY A 46 9.87 26.07 -5.32
N ALA A 47 9.25 25.29 -4.42
CA ALA A 47 9.57 25.38 -2.98
C ALA A 47 9.73 24.05 -2.22
N GLY A 48 9.46 22.89 -2.84
CA GLY A 48 9.67 21.57 -2.22
C GLY A 48 8.78 21.23 -1.00
N GLU A 49 7.97 22.18 -0.53
CA GLU A 49 7.08 22.07 0.62
C GLU A 49 5.68 22.64 0.30
N VAL A 50 4.63 22.04 0.87
CA VAL A 50 3.22 22.40 0.70
C VAL A 50 2.55 22.44 2.06
N TRP A 51 1.70 23.44 2.29
CA TRP A 51 0.83 23.53 3.46
C TRP A 51 -0.60 23.85 3.01
N THR A 52 -1.50 22.89 3.14
CA THR A 52 -2.86 23.01 2.61
C THR A 52 -3.89 22.36 3.52
N PRO A 53 -5.09 22.94 3.68
CA PRO A 53 -6.18 22.24 4.34
C PRO A 53 -6.60 21.00 3.53
N VAL A 54 -6.87 19.90 4.23
CA VAL A 54 -7.34 18.64 3.65
C VAL A 54 -8.48 18.07 4.48
N CYS A 55 -9.52 17.59 3.80
CA CYS A 55 -10.59 16.82 4.44
C CYS A 55 -10.29 15.32 4.25
N LEU A 56 -10.49 14.54 5.30
CA LEU A 56 -10.37 13.07 5.27
C LEU A 56 -11.74 12.48 5.62
N PRO A 57 -12.65 12.33 4.63
CA PRO A 57 -14.08 12.11 4.89
C PRO A 57 -14.39 10.84 5.69
N ARG A 58 -13.53 9.82 5.61
CA ARG A 58 -13.75 8.55 6.32
C ARG A 58 -13.05 8.51 7.67
N PHE A 59 -12.05 9.35 7.86
CA PHE A 59 -11.29 9.49 9.10
C PHE A 59 -11.94 10.50 10.06
N ASN A 60 -12.32 11.68 9.55
CA ASN A 60 -13.06 12.69 10.29
C ASN A 60 -14.02 13.42 9.33
N PRO A 61 -15.30 13.00 9.25
CA PRO A 61 -16.28 13.61 8.35
C PRO A 61 -16.65 15.05 8.75
N ASP A 62 -16.48 15.41 10.01
CA ASP A 62 -16.96 16.69 10.58
C ASP A 62 -15.86 17.76 10.65
N GLY A 63 -14.66 17.48 10.14
CA GLY A 63 -13.51 18.37 10.28
C GLY A 63 -12.55 18.33 9.11
N TYR A 64 -11.56 19.22 9.18
CA TYR A 64 -10.44 19.27 8.26
C TYR A 64 -9.13 19.34 9.03
N PHE A 65 -8.06 18.90 8.38
CA PHE A 65 -6.69 18.98 8.89
C PHE A 65 -5.90 19.95 8.02
N TYR A 66 -4.75 20.39 8.51
CA TYR A 66 -3.72 21.00 7.70
C TYR A 66 -2.67 19.95 7.37
N ALA A 67 -2.46 19.69 6.10
CA ALA A 67 -1.43 18.79 5.60
C ALA A 67 -0.20 19.58 5.20
N TYR A 68 0.92 19.26 5.85
CA TYR A 68 2.25 19.59 5.40
C TYR A 68 2.76 18.46 4.51
N ALA A 69 3.28 18.77 3.33
CA ALA A 69 3.93 17.78 2.48
C ALA A 69 5.24 18.32 1.95
N ALA A 70 6.28 17.50 2.02
CA ALA A 70 7.60 17.90 1.54
C ALA A 70 8.38 16.70 1.00
N ARG A 71 9.19 16.95 -0.01
CA ARG A 71 10.17 15.98 -0.50
C ARG A 71 11.39 15.95 0.43
N LEU A 72 11.87 14.76 0.74
CA LEU A 72 13.13 14.54 1.45
C LEU A 72 14.20 14.17 0.43
N GLY A 73 15.43 14.67 0.59
CA GLY A 73 16.50 14.44 -0.37
C GLY A 73 16.70 15.59 -1.36
N GLU A 74 17.67 15.42 -2.25
CA GLU A 74 18.00 16.43 -3.27
C GLU A 74 16.99 16.38 -4.43
N GLU A 75 16.80 17.51 -5.12
CA GLU A 75 15.75 17.70 -6.14
C GLU A 75 15.81 16.69 -7.31
N GLU A 76 16.97 16.06 -7.53
CA GLU A 76 17.22 15.06 -8.57
C GLU A 76 16.88 13.63 -8.13
N GLU A 77 16.78 13.37 -6.82
CA GLU A 77 16.34 12.08 -6.34
C GLU A 77 14.81 12.05 -6.37
N GLU A 78 14.23 11.08 -7.08
CA GLU A 78 12.80 10.76 -7.03
C GLU A 78 12.44 10.32 -5.60
N GLY A 79 12.34 11.30 -4.73
CA GLY A 79 12.70 11.16 -3.34
C GLY A 79 11.48 11.11 -2.47
N VAL A 80 11.50 10.18 -1.54
CA VAL A 80 10.61 10.01 -0.41
C VAL A 80 9.88 11.31 -0.01
N THR A 81 8.56 11.27 0.03
CA THR A 81 7.69 12.37 0.46
C THR A 81 7.27 12.16 1.91
N LEU A 82 7.45 13.19 2.73
CA LEU A 82 6.91 13.28 4.08
C LEU A 82 5.59 14.04 4.04
N ILE A 83 4.55 13.46 4.63
CA ILE A 83 3.24 14.10 4.84
C ILE A 83 2.98 14.15 6.35
N LEU A 84 2.72 15.33 6.89
CA LEU A 84 2.35 15.53 8.30
C LEU A 84 0.96 16.17 8.37
N LEU A 85 0.08 15.63 9.20
CA LEU A 85 -1.22 16.23 9.48
C LEU A 85 -1.20 16.98 10.81
N SER A 86 -1.82 18.15 10.83
CA SER A 86 -2.02 18.98 12.02
C SER A 86 -3.47 19.41 12.13
N THR A 87 -3.97 19.57 13.35
CA THR A 87 -5.23 20.27 13.63
C THR A 87 -5.03 21.77 13.82
N GLU A 88 -3.78 22.22 13.95
CA GLU A 88 -3.43 23.62 14.17
C GLU A 88 -3.12 24.33 12.86
N ARG A 89 -3.86 25.42 12.58
CA ARG A 89 -3.66 26.26 11.38
C ARG A 89 -2.26 26.85 11.27
N GLU A 90 -1.67 27.21 12.40
CA GLU A 90 -0.37 27.88 12.49
C GLU A 90 0.78 26.89 12.74
N GLY A 91 0.52 25.58 12.59
CA GLY A 91 1.48 24.51 12.80
C GLY A 91 2.56 24.33 11.73
N PHE A 92 2.60 25.20 10.71
CA PHE A 92 3.56 25.11 9.60
C PHE A 92 5.02 25.04 10.08
N TYR A 93 5.42 25.96 10.97
CA TYR A 93 6.81 26.03 11.43
C TYR A 93 7.21 24.79 12.25
N ALA A 94 6.28 24.25 13.04
CA ALA A 94 6.50 23.00 13.77
C ALA A 94 6.65 21.81 12.80
N ALA A 95 5.84 21.75 11.74
CA ALA A 95 5.94 20.72 10.70
C ALA A 95 7.26 20.82 9.92
N ALA A 96 7.70 22.03 9.55
CA ALA A 96 8.97 22.27 8.87
C ALA A 96 10.18 21.92 9.75
N ALA A 97 10.13 22.23 11.06
CA ALA A 97 11.16 21.81 12.01
C ALA A 97 11.22 20.29 12.15
N CYS A 98 10.06 19.63 12.24
CA CYS A 98 9.96 18.17 12.26
C CYS A 98 10.54 17.53 10.99
N ARG A 99 10.29 18.11 9.81
CA ARG A 99 10.89 17.66 8.54
C ARG A 99 12.41 17.69 8.63
N ARG A 100 13.00 18.83 9.01
CA ARG A 100 14.46 19.00 9.08
C ARG A 100 15.10 17.98 10.01
N GLN A 101 14.55 17.82 11.22
CA GLN A 101 15.06 16.85 12.19
C GLN A 101 14.97 15.41 11.66
N LEU A 102 13.85 15.04 11.01
CA LEU A 102 13.70 13.72 10.41
C LEU A 102 14.71 13.52 9.28
N GLU A 103 14.86 14.49 8.38
CA GLU A 103 15.78 14.41 7.26
C GLU A 103 17.24 14.30 7.72
N ASP A 104 17.66 15.10 8.69
CA ASP A 104 18.99 15.04 9.29
C ASP A 104 19.26 13.65 9.88
N THR A 105 18.26 13.06 10.56
CA THR A 105 18.35 11.72 11.13
C THR A 105 18.47 10.66 10.03
N LEU A 106 17.63 10.72 8.99
CA LEU A 106 17.65 9.78 7.87
C LEU A 106 18.95 9.86 7.06
N ARG A 107 19.50 11.07 6.91
CA ARG A 107 20.79 11.30 6.25
C ARG A 107 21.95 10.78 7.10
N ALA A 108 21.96 11.08 8.40
CA ALA A 108 23.00 10.62 9.31
C ALA A 108 23.08 9.08 9.41
N GLN A 109 21.94 8.40 9.31
CA GLN A 109 21.87 6.93 9.30
C GLN A 109 22.09 6.30 7.91
N GLY A 110 22.19 7.10 6.84
CA GLY A 110 22.30 6.62 5.46
C GLY A 110 21.00 6.06 4.86
N TRP A 111 19.90 6.01 5.63
CA TRP A 111 18.62 5.44 5.19
C TRP A 111 18.00 6.19 4.01
N LEU A 112 18.26 7.50 3.87
CA LEU A 112 17.73 8.27 2.75
C LEU A 112 18.28 7.75 1.41
N ALA A 113 19.58 7.45 1.34
CA ALA A 113 20.22 6.89 0.15
C ALA A 113 19.77 5.45 -0.12
N GLU A 114 19.60 4.63 0.93
CA GLU A 114 19.06 3.28 0.81
C GLU A 114 17.61 3.27 0.28
N LEU A 115 16.77 4.16 0.80
CA LEU A 115 15.39 4.34 0.32
C LEU A 115 15.38 4.78 -1.15
N ALA A 116 16.20 5.76 -1.52
CA ALA A 116 16.31 6.20 -2.90
C ALA A 116 16.78 5.07 -3.83
N ALA A 117 17.76 4.27 -3.40
CA ALA A 117 18.22 3.10 -4.15
C ALA A 117 17.12 2.03 -4.29
N ALA A 118 16.37 1.74 -3.23
CA ALA A 118 15.25 0.79 -3.25
C ALA A 118 14.12 1.26 -4.16
N VAL A 119 13.83 2.57 -4.18
CA VAL A 119 12.83 3.18 -5.07
C VAL A 119 13.26 3.06 -6.53
N ARG A 120 14.54 3.35 -6.85
CA ARG A 120 15.08 3.20 -8.22
C ARG A 120 15.14 1.76 -8.68
N GLY A 121 15.56 0.85 -7.81
CA GLY A 121 15.77 -0.57 -8.12
C GLY A 121 14.50 -1.42 -8.17
N GLY A 122 13.34 -0.85 -7.84
CA GLY A 122 12.09 -1.61 -7.71
C GLY A 122 12.09 -2.42 -6.41
N ALA A 123 11.62 -1.80 -5.31
CA ALA A 123 11.50 -2.47 -4.01
C ALA A 123 10.45 -3.62 -3.98
N GLY A 124 9.93 -4.03 -5.14
CA GLY A 124 8.98 -5.11 -5.25
C GLY A 124 9.61 -6.51 -5.22
N TYR A 125 8.79 -7.50 -5.50
CA TYR A 125 9.21 -8.89 -5.67
C TYR A 125 8.46 -9.52 -6.82
N GLY A 126 9.12 -10.45 -7.50
CA GLY A 126 8.48 -11.25 -8.55
C GLY A 126 7.50 -12.29 -8.01
N PRO A 127 6.53 -12.73 -8.83
CA PRO A 127 5.58 -13.81 -8.52
C PRO A 127 6.26 -15.17 -8.33
N SER A 128 7.54 -15.31 -8.73
CA SER A 128 8.36 -16.51 -8.56
C SER A 128 8.93 -16.68 -7.16
N ARG A 129 9.01 -15.60 -6.35
CA ARG A 129 9.59 -15.60 -4.99
C ARG A 129 8.95 -16.62 -4.01
N PRO A 130 7.63 -16.89 -4.07
CA PRO A 130 6.99 -17.96 -3.30
C PRO A 130 7.35 -19.39 -3.75
N GLY A 131 8.11 -19.56 -4.85
CA GLY A 131 8.50 -20.87 -5.37
C GLY A 131 7.37 -21.60 -6.12
N ALA A 132 6.53 -20.87 -6.84
CA ALA A 132 5.36 -21.39 -7.55
C ALA A 132 5.37 -20.94 -9.02
N PRO A 133 5.94 -21.72 -9.95
CA PRO A 133 6.10 -21.31 -11.35
C PRO A 133 4.76 -21.17 -12.08
N GLU A 134 3.69 -21.83 -11.62
CA GLU A 134 2.37 -21.72 -12.23
C GLU A 134 1.64 -20.42 -11.82
N LEU A 135 2.09 -19.75 -10.76
CA LEU A 135 1.52 -18.50 -10.27
C LEU A 135 2.09 -17.34 -11.07
N ARG A 136 1.25 -16.65 -11.83
CA ARG A 136 1.66 -15.48 -12.63
C ARG A 136 1.54 -14.18 -11.85
N HIS A 137 0.48 -14.04 -11.05
CA HIS A 137 0.26 -12.83 -10.27
C HIS A 137 -0.72 -13.08 -9.12
N PHE A 138 -0.65 -12.29 -8.05
CA PHE A 138 -1.63 -12.35 -6.96
C PHE A 138 -1.82 -11.00 -6.27
N LEU A 139 -2.96 -10.83 -5.60
CA LEU A 139 -3.25 -9.74 -4.68
C LEU A 139 -3.61 -10.36 -3.35
N TYR A 140 -2.85 -10.06 -2.30
CA TYR A 140 -3.13 -10.52 -0.95
C TYR A 140 -3.40 -9.34 -0.03
N LYS A 141 -4.55 -9.38 0.64
CA LYS A 141 -4.98 -8.38 1.61
C LYS A 141 -5.23 -9.06 2.96
N PRO A 142 -4.39 -8.79 3.98
CA PRO A 142 -4.65 -9.28 5.33
C PRO A 142 -5.89 -8.60 5.93
N LEU A 143 -6.73 -9.40 6.58
CA LEU A 143 -7.91 -8.94 7.35
C LEU A 143 -7.76 -9.19 8.85
N GLU A 144 -6.90 -10.11 9.25
CA GLU A 144 -6.51 -10.37 10.64
C GLU A 144 -5.06 -9.93 10.85
N GLY A 145 -4.74 -9.47 12.06
CA GLY A 145 -3.42 -9.00 12.44
C GLY A 145 -3.48 -8.15 13.71
N PRO A 146 -2.33 -7.66 14.21
CA PRO A 146 -2.29 -6.67 15.30
C PRO A 146 -3.20 -5.47 14.99
N GLU A 147 -3.82 -4.89 16.02
CA GLU A 147 -4.74 -3.74 15.84
C GLU A 147 -4.05 -2.59 15.08
N GLU A 148 -2.77 -2.37 15.35
CA GLU A 148 -1.96 -1.34 14.72
C GLU A 148 -1.76 -1.58 13.21
N MET A 149 -1.57 -2.84 12.81
CA MET A 149 -1.50 -3.23 11.40
C MET A 149 -2.84 -2.96 10.69
N GLN A 150 -3.95 -3.21 11.38
CA GLN A 150 -5.30 -2.99 10.86
C GLN A 150 -5.67 -1.51 10.77
N GLN A 151 -4.94 -0.59 11.44
CA GLN A 151 -5.17 0.85 11.30
C GLN A 151 -4.83 1.38 9.90
N LEU A 152 -4.05 0.64 9.12
CA LEU A 152 -3.66 0.99 7.76
C LEU A 152 -4.31 0.04 6.74
N PRO A 153 -4.72 0.54 5.57
CA PRO A 153 -5.22 -0.29 4.48
C PRO A 153 -4.02 -0.85 3.72
N GLN A 154 -3.61 -2.08 4.05
CA GLN A 154 -2.44 -2.71 3.47
C GLN A 154 -2.83 -3.89 2.58
N PHE A 155 -2.15 -4.03 1.47
CA PHE A 155 -2.19 -5.21 0.61
C PHE A 155 -0.81 -5.38 -0.03
N THR A 156 -0.53 -6.56 -0.55
CA THR A 156 0.69 -6.84 -1.27
C THR A 156 0.40 -7.50 -2.60
N SER A 157 1.25 -7.18 -3.58
CA SER A 157 1.18 -7.62 -4.97
C SER A 157 2.61 -7.76 -5.47
N PRO A 158 2.95 -8.84 -6.20
CA PRO A 158 4.23 -8.91 -6.88
C PRO A 158 4.29 -7.90 -8.03
N GLU A 159 5.48 -7.71 -8.57
CA GLU A 159 5.67 -6.93 -9.80
C GLU A 159 5.05 -7.66 -11.00
N LEU A 160 4.66 -6.87 -12.00
CA LEU A 160 4.05 -7.37 -13.22
C LEU A 160 5.15 -7.89 -14.14
N GLU A 161 5.25 -9.21 -14.24
CA GLU A 161 6.15 -9.91 -15.16
C GLU A 161 5.40 -10.39 -16.41
N GLU A 162 6.11 -10.96 -17.38
CA GLU A 162 5.49 -11.54 -18.58
C GLU A 162 4.36 -12.53 -18.20
N PRO A 163 3.17 -12.42 -18.82
CA PRO A 163 2.83 -11.65 -20.02
C PRO A 163 2.27 -10.22 -19.77
N TYR A 164 2.31 -9.70 -18.54
CA TYR A 164 1.65 -8.45 -18.15
C TYR A 164 2.53 -7.19 -18.28
N THR A 165 3.41 -7.18 -19.28
CA THR A 165 4.36 -6.07 -19.49
C THR A 165 3.74 -4.89 -20.27
N SER A 166 2.68 -5.12 -21.05
CA SER A 166 1.95 -4.06 -21.78
C SER A 166 0.76 -3.53 -20.98
N GLU A 167 0.42 -2.25 -21.16
CA GLU A 167 -0.74 -1.63 -20.49
C GLU A 167 -2.05 -2.36 -20.78
N GLU A 168 -2.24 -2.85 -22.02
CA GLU A 168 -3.42 -3.64 -22.39
C GLU A 168 -3.54 -4.92 -21.57
N GLU A 169 -2.44 -5.65 -21.39
CA GLU A 169 -2.42 -6.90 -20.63
C GLU A 169 -2.57 -6.63 -19.12
N GLN A 170 -2.07 -5.50 -18.63
CA GLN A 170 -2.28 -5.04 -17.25
C GLN A 170 -3.75 -4.69 -16.99
N HIS A 171 -4.38 -3.89 -17.86
CA HIS A 171 -5.81 -3.59 -17.76
C HIS A 171 -6.65 -4.86 -17.78
N ARG A 172 -6.35 -5.80 -18.69
CA ARG A 172 -7.03 -7.09 -18.74
C ARG A 172 -6.90 -7.88 -17.44
N LEU A 173 -5.71 -7.93 -16.84
CA LEU A 173 -5.51 -8.59 -15.55
C LEU A 173 -6.34 -7.93 -14.43
N PHE A 174 -6.36 -6.60 -14.37
CA PHE A 174 -7.13 -5.89 -13.36
C PHE A 174 -8.65 -6.02 -13.57
N ASP A 175 -9.12 -6.08 -14.81
CA ASP A 175 -10.53 -6.38 -15.13
C ASP A 175 -10.93 -7.77 -14.64
N LEU A 176 -10.05 -8.76 -14.80
CA LEU A 176 -10.26 -10.11 -14.26
C LEU A 176 -10.33 -10.10 -12.72
N TYR A 177 -9.47 -9.33 -12.05
CA TYR A 177 -9.56 -9.15 -10.59
C TYR A 177 -10.84 -8.43 -10.17
N HIS A 178 -11.25 -7.40 -10.91
CA HIS A 178 -12.51 -6.69 -10.68
C HIS A 178 -13.71 -7.63 -10.82
N TYR A 179 -13.71 -8.48 -11.86
CA TYR A 179 -14.69 -9.53 -12.04
C TYR A 179 -14.74 -10.47 -10.83
N LEU A 180 -13.60 -11.04 -10.40
CA LEU A 180 -13.57 -11.93 -9.22
C LEU A 180 -14.11 -11.23 -7.97
N HIS A 181 -13.67 -10.00 -7.72
CA HIS A 181 -14.10 -9.21 -6.57
C HIS A 181 -15.62 -9.00 -6.58
N SER A 182 -16.20 -8.61 -7.72
CA SER A 182 -17.66 -8.42 -7.86
C SER A 182 -18.47 -9.69 -7.54
N ARG A 183 -17.93 -10.87 -7.86
CA ARG A 183 -18.58 -12.16 -7.65
C ARG A 183 -18.46 -12.62 -6.20
N VAL A 184 -17.30 -12.39 -5.59
CA VAL A 184 -17.05 -12.75 -4.19
C VAL A 184 -17.80 -11.84 -3.23
N HIS A 185 -17.83 -10.55 -3.48
CA HIS A 185 -18.51 -9.55 -2.65
C HIS A 185 -19.95 -9.26 -3.08
N SER A 186 -20.55 -10.13 -3.89
CA SER A 186 -21.96 -9.96 -4.30
C SER A 186 -22.88 -10.00 -3.07
N PRO A 187 -23.76 -9.00 -2.88
CA PRO A 187 -24.61 -8.89 -1.69
C PRO A 187 -25.63 -10.03 -1.58
N HIS A 188 -25.99 -10.66 -2.70
CA HIS A 188 -26.98 -11.72 -2.73
C HIS A 188 -26.41 -13.11 -2.40
N ARG A 189 -25.12 -13.33 -2.67
CA ARG A 189 -24.47 -14.63 -2.43
C ARG A 189 -22.94 -14.48 -2.37
N PRO A 190 -22.38 -14.06 -1.23
CA PRO A 190 -20.94 -13.91 -1.11
C PRO A 190 -20.24 -15.27 -1.21
N LEU A 191 -19.32 -15.41 -2.17
CA LEU A 191 -18.56 -16.63 -2.38
C LEU A 191 -17.25 -16.56 -1.59
N ARG A 192 -16.97 -17.57 -0.77
CA ARG A 192 -15.68 -17.65 -0.05
C ARG A 192 -14.54 -18.18 -0.91
N LEU A 193 -14.87 -18.94 -1.96
CA LEU A 193 -13.91 -19.52 -2.89
C LEU A 193 -14.53 -19.53 -4.28
N LEU A 194 -13.86 -18.90 -5.23
CA LEU A 194 -14.24 -18.87 -6.64
C LEU A 194 -13.07 -19.34 -7.48
N TYR A 195 -13.29 -20.37 -8.29
CA TYR A 195 -12.36 -20.83 -9.31
C TYR A 195 -12.97 -20.49 -10.67
N HIS A 196 -12.24 -19.76 -11.50
CA HIS A 196 -12.71 -19.28 -12.79
C HIS A 196 -11.64 -19.53 -13.84
N VAL A 197 -12.02 -20.12 -14.97
CA VAL A 197 -11.13 -20.35 -16.12
C VAL A 197 -11.47 -19.28 -17.15
N ALA A 198 -10.53 -18.38 -17.40
CA ALA A 198 -10.59 -17.38 -18.45
C ALA A 198 -9.91 -17.92 -19.73
N GLU A 199 -9.82 -17.10 -20.76
CA GLU A 199 -9.25 -17.49 -22.05
C GLU A 199 -7.74 -17.83 -21.96
N LYS A 200 -6.95 -16.98 -21.28
CA LYS A 200 -5.49 -17.15 -21.19
C LYS A 200 -4.98 -17.48 -19.78
N GLU A 201 -5.88 -17.50 -18.79
CA GLU A 201 -5.55 -17.61 -17.36
C GLU A 201 -6.53 -18.52 -16.63
N THR A 202 -6.04 -19.15 -15.56
CA THR A 202 -6.91 -19.67 -14.52
C THR A 202 -6.85 -18.76 -13.31
N LEU A 203 -8.00 -18.43 -12.73
CA LEU A 203 -8.13 -17.48 -11.65
C LEU A 203 -8.73 -18.18 -10.43
N LEU A 204 -8.24 -17.79 -9.25
CA LEU A 204 -8.79 -18.25 -7.99
C LEU A 204 -8.87 -17.07 -7.01
N ALA A 205 -10.07 -16.83 -6.49
CA ALA A 205 -10.32 -15.91 -5.39
C ALA A 205 -10.67 -16.70 -4.13
N TRP A 206 -10.01 -16.39 -3.02
CA TRP A 206 -10.20 -17.02 -1.73
C TRP A 206 -10.33 -15.94 -0.65
N VAL A 207 -11.53 -15.87 -0.06
CA VAL A 207 -11.86 -14.91 0.99
C VAL A 207 -12.25 -15.65 2.26
N THR A 208 -11.59 -15.27 3.35
CA THR A 208 -11.81 -15.80 4.70
C THR A 208 -12.01 -14.63 5.67
N SER A 209 -12.24 -14.92 6.95
CA SER A 209 -12.23 -13.87 7.98
C SER A 209 -10.82 -13.30 8.23
N LYS A 210 -9.77 -13.97 7.74
CA LYS A 210 -8.37 -13.65 8.04
C LYS A 210 -7.65 -12.93 6.91
N PHE A 211 -8.07 -13.16 5.68
CA PHE A 211 -7.47 -12.58 4.49
C PHE A 211 -8.41 -12.63 3.28
N GLU A 212 -8.11 -11.79 2.30
CA GLU A 212 -8.62 -11.84 0.94
C GLU A 212 -7.44 -12.08 -0.01
N LEU A 213 -7.56 -13.08 -0.88
CA LEU A 213 -6.54 -13.47 -1.83
C LEU A 213 -7.14 -13.64 -3.22
N TYR A 214 -6.60 -12.93 -4.20
CA TYR A 214 -6.92 -13.09 -5.61
C TYR A 214 -5.67 -13.54 -6.33
N SER A 215 -5.77 -14.57 -7.17
CA SER A 215 -4.61 -15.18 -7.81
C SER A 215 -4.88 -15.52 -9.25
N CYS A 216 -3.83 -15.40 -10.05
CA CYS A 216 -3.80 -15.64 -11.47
C CYS A 216 -2.71 -16.66 -11.79
N PHE A 217 -3.08 -17.70 -12.52
CA PHE A 217 -2.24 -18.82 -12.87
C PHE A 217 -2.10 -18.98 -14.38
N SER A 218 -1.12 -19.78 -14.79
CA SER A 218 -1.04 -20.30 -16.15
C SER A 218 -2.35 -21.02 -16.55
N PRO A 219 -2.67 -21.04 -17.86
CA PRO A 219 -3.81 -21.80 -18.33
C PRO A 219 -3.63 -23.28 -17.97
N LEU A 220 -4.74 -23.99 -17.78
CA LEU A 220 -4.79 -25.44 -17.49
C LEU A 220 -4.45 -25.86 -16.06
N VAL A 221 -4.16 -24.93 -15.14
CA VAL A 221 -3.99 -25.28 -13.72
C VAL A 221 -5.31 -25.77 -13.15
N THR A 222 -5.34 -27.01 -12.63
CA THR A 222 -6.56 -27.55 -12.01
C THR A 222 -6.87 -26.85 -10.69
N LYS A 223 -8.14 -26.89 -10.26
CA LYS A 223 -8.55 -26.37 -8.95
C LYS A 223 -7.71 -26.92 -7.79
N ALA A 224 -7.40 -28.23 -7.81
CA ALA A 224 -6.56 -28.86 -6.79
C ALA A 224 -5.11 -28.34 -6.82
N GLY A 225 -4.54 -28.17 -8.03
CA GLY A 225 -3.22 -27.57 -8.23
C GLY A 225 -3.15 -26.13 -7.73
N ALA A 226 -4.15 -25.31 -8.08
CA ALA A 226 -4.24 -23.92 -7.63
C ALA A 226 -4.29 -23.84 -6.09
N ILE A 227 -5.10 -24.66 -5.42
CA ILE A 227 -5.16 -24.70 -3.95
C ILE A 227 -3.81 -25.09 -3.34
N ALA A 228 -3.11 -26.07 -3.93
CA ALA A 228 -1.79 -26.50 -3.47
C ALA A 228 -0.76 -25.36 -3.57
N VAL A 229 -0.77 -24.61 -4.69
CA VAL A 229 0.08 -23.44 -4.89
C VAL A 229 -0.26 -22.34 -3.88
N LEU A 230 -1.54 -22.01 -3.69
CA LEU A 230 -1.95 -20.99 -2.73
C LEU A 230 -1.57 -21.35 -1.29
N THR A 231 -1.60 -22.64 -0.94
CA THR A 231 -1.15 -23.09 0.38
C THR A 231 0.36 -22.90 0.58
N LYS A 232 1.17 -22.97 -0.48
CA LYS A 232 2.59 -22.59 -0.43
C LYS A 232 2.76 -21.08 -0.33
N LEU A 233 2.00 -20.32 -1.13
CA LEU A 233 2.00 -18.86 -1.10
C LEU A 233 1.65 -18.32 0.30
N LEU A 234 0.58 -18.82 0.93
CA LEU A 234 0.17 -18.40 2.27
C LEU A 234 1.25 -18.68 3.33
N ARG A 235 2.01 -19.77 3.20
CA ARG A 235 3.15 -20.07 4.09
C ARG A 235 4.29 -19.08 3.89
N TRP A 236 4.59 -18.72 2.64
CA TRP A 236 5.59 -17.71 2.32
C TRP A 236 5.16 -16.32 2.83
N LEU A 237 3.92 -15.90 2.54
CA LEU A 237 3.36 -14.63 3.01
C LEU A 237 3.47 -14.51 4.52
N LYS A 238 3.09 -15.56 5.26
CA LYS A 238 3.19 -15.58 6.73
C LYS A 238 4.64 -15.48 7.23
N LYS A 239 5.59 -16.10 6.52
CA LYS A 239 7.02 -16.03 6.86
C LYS A 239 7.59 -14.63 6.66
N GLU A 240 7.16 -13.95 5.60
CA GLU A 240 7.66 -12.63 5.19
C GLU A 240 6.75 -11.47 5.65
N GLU A 241 5.82 -11.72 6.59
CA GLU A 241 4.83 -10.74 7.05
C GLU A 241 5.46 -9.42 7.54
N ASP A 242 6.60 -9.50 8.24
CA ASP A 242 7.33 -8.33 8.78
C ASP A 242 7.97 -7.48 7.68
N TRP A 243 8.28 -8.09 6.54
CA TRP A 243 8.84 -7.39 5.37
C TRP A 243 7.74 -6.82 4.47
N LEU A 244 6.61 -7.53 4.35
CA LEU A 244 5.51 -7.17 3.45
C LEU A 244 4.56 -6.13 4.04
N PHE A 245 4.46 -6.02 5.37
CA PHE A 245 3.48 -5.18 6.04
C PHE A 245 4.08 -4.36 7.18
N ILE A 246 3.58 -3.14 7.33
CA ILE A 246 3.82 -2.30 8.49
C ILE A 246 2.95 -2.84 9.65
N ARG A 247 3.55 -3.69 10.49
CA ARG A 247 2.83 -4.34 11.60
C ARG A 247 2.78 -3.50 12.87
N TYR A 248 3.86 -2.77 13.12
CA TYR A 248 4.05 -1.96 14.33
C TYR A 248 4.46 -0.54 13.90
N PRO A 249 3.53 0.28 13.41
CA PRO A 249 3.81 1.70 13.16
C PRO A 249 4.36 2.32 14.44
N ALA A 250 5.44 3.10 14.30
CA ALA A 250 6.09 3.70 15.46
C ALA A 250 5.10 4.61 16.20
N PRO A 251 5.05 4.56 17.55
CA PRO A 251 4.29 5.54 18.30
C PRO A 251 4.88 6.93 18.05
N PHE A 252 4.01 7.90 17.79
CA PHE A 252 4.37 9.31 17.68
C PHE A 252 4.51 9.96 19.06
#